data_AF-A0AA39VC18-F1
#
_entry.id   AF-A0AA39VC18-F1
#
_cell.length_a   1.000
_cell.length_b   1.000
_cell.length_c   1.000
_cell.angle_alpha   90.00
_cell.angle_beta   90.00
_cell.angle_gamma   90.00
#
_symmetry.space_group_name_H-M   'P 1'
#
loop_
_entity.id
_entity.type
_entity.pdbx_description
1 polymer ?
#
loop_
_entity_poly.entity_id
_entity_poly.type
_entity_poly.pdbx_seq_one_letter_code
_entity_poly.pdbx_strand_id
1 'polypeptide(L)'
;MELALTGRRFSGSEAKELGLVSRVFVSKEELEEGVRVVAEGIAAKSPLAVTGTKAVLLRSRDQTIEQGLDYIATWNSAMLISNDLTEAVSAQIQKRKAVFAKL
;
A
#
# COMPACT_ATOMS: atom_id res chain seq x y z
N MET A 1 13.79 19.84 8.83
CA MET A 1 14.33 20.42 10.07
C MET A 1 13.56 21.66 10.52
N GLU A 2 13.22 22.60 9.63
CA GLU A 2 12.48 23.84 9.96
C GLU A 2 11.24 23.62 10.84
N LEU A 3 10.28 22.79 10.41
CA LEU A 3 9.04 22.53 11.18
C LEU A 3 9.30 21.98 12.58
N ALA A 4 10.29 21.09 12.72
CA ALA A 4 10.64 20.47 14.00
C ALA A 4 11.28 21.46 14.99
N LEU A 5 12.03 22.45 14.49
CA LEU A 5 12.74 23.42 15.31
C LEU A 5 11.88 24.65 15.65
N THR A 6 10.93 25.00 14.77
CA THR A 6 10.09 26.20 14.92
C THR A 6 8.73 25.90 15.57
N GLY A 7 8.24 24.66 15.46
CA GLY A 7 6.92 24.28 15.96
C GLY A 7 5.75 25.04 15.31
N ARG A 8 5.98 25.71 14.17
CA ARG A 8 4.93 26.52 13.53
C ARG A 8 3.81 25.64 12.99
N ARG A 9 2.62 26.20 12.91
CA ARG A 9 1.48 25.59 12.21
C ARG A 9 1.66 25.72 10.70
N PHE A 10 1.10 24.77 9.95
CA PHE A 10 1.07 24.76 8.50
C PHE A 10 -0.26 24.23 8.00
N SER A 11 -0.59 24.53 6.74
CA SER A 11 -1.86 24.14 6.13
C SER A 11 -1.82 22.71 5.59
N GLY A 12 -3.01 22.14 5.30
CA GLY A 12 -3.09 20.85 4.61
C GLY A 12 -2.45 20.88 3.20
N SER A 13 -2.57 22.01 2.48
CA SER A 13 -1.93 22.19 1.18
C SER A 13 -0.42 22.11 1.28
N GLU A 14 0.17 22.81 2.25
CA GLU A 14 1.62 22.73 2.52
C GLU A 14 2.03 21.31 2.95
N ALA A 15 1.22 20.62 3.76
CA ALA A 15 1.48 19.24 4.14
C ALA A 15 1.58 18.29 2.93
N LYS A 16 0.78 18.55 1.88
CA LYS A 16 0.83 17.78 0.63
C LYS A 16 2.09 18.08 -0.18
N GLU A 17 2.48 19.34 -0.27
CA GLU A 17 3.72 19.76 -0.94
C GLU A 17 4.96 19.15 -0.28
N LEU A 18 4.94 19.04 1.05
CA LEU A 18 6.00 18.39 1.83
C LEU A 18 5.96 16.85 1.80
N GLY A 19 4.94 16.25 1.16
CA GLY A 19 4.78 14.80 1.08
C GLY A 19 4.32 14.12 2.37
N LEU A 20 3.88 14.88 3.38
CA LEU A 20 3.37 14.34 4.64
C LEU A 20 2.00 13.67 4.45
N VAL A 21 1.17 14.20 3.56
CA VAL A 21 -0.11 13.63 3.17
C VAL A 21 -0.18 13.46 1.65
N SER A 22 -0.87 12.43 1.18
CA SER A 22 -0.93 12.14 -0.26
C SER A 22 -1.94 13.04 -1.01
N ARG A 23 -3.02 13.46 -0.35
CA ARG A 23 -4.12 14.23 -0.94
C ARG A 23 -4.73 15.19 0.09
N VAL A 24 -5.35 16.25 -0.41
CA VAL A 24 -6.10 17.26 0.36
C VAL A 24 -7.44 17.42 -0.33
N PHE A 25 -8.50 17.59 0.46
CA PHE A 25 -9.88 17.69 0.01
C PHE A 25 -10.51 18.97 0.55
N VAL A 26 -11.52 19.48 -0.15
CA VAL A 26 -12.15 20.77 0.19
C VAL A 26 -13.21 20.59 1.28
N SER A 27 -13.84 19.42 1.34
CA SER A 27 -14.81 19.07 2.37
C SER A 27 -14.54 17.71 3.01
N LYS A 28 -15.23 17.45 4.13
CA LYS A 28 -15.17 16.16 4.82
C LYS A 28 -15.82 15.06 3.98
N GLU A 29 -16.88 15.38 3.27
CA GLU A 29 -17.63 14.44 2.42
C GLU A 29 -16.75 13.97 1.25
N GLU A 30 -16.01 14.89 0.62
CA GLU A 30 -15.04 14.55 -0.43
C GLU A 30 -13.88 13.69 0.10
N LEU A 31 -13.41 14.00 1.31
CA LEU A 31 -12.40 13.18 1.98
C LEU A 31 -12.90 11.75 2.20
N GLU A 32 -14.12 11.59 2.73
CA GLU A 32 -14.70 10.28 3.01
C GLU A 32 -14.89 9.45 1.73
N GLU A 33 -15.37 10.06 0.64
CA GLU A 33 -15.45 9.40 -0.67
C GLU A 33 -14.06 9.00 -1.18
N GLY A 34 -13.10 9.92 -1.13
CA GLY A 34 -11.73 9.65 -1.57
C GLY A 34 -11.06 8.53 -0.79
N VAL A 35 -11.26 8.47 0.53
CA VAL A 35 -10.77 7.39 1.40
C VAL A 35 -11.45 6.07 1.05
N ARG A 36 -12.77 6.07 0.82
CA ARG A 36 -13.52 4.86 0.46
C ARG A 36 -12.98 4.22 -0.82
N VAL A 37 -12.77 5.01 -1.86
CA VAL A 37 -12.21 4.54 -3.15
C VAL A 37 -10.84 3.87 -2.94
N VAL A 38 -9.98 4.45 -2.12
CA VAL A 38 -8.66 3.88 -1.82
C VAL A 38 -8.79 2.58 -1.02
N ALA A 39 -9.62 2.58 0.02
CA ALA A 39 -9.84 1.41 0.87
C ALA A 39 -10.43 0.23 0.10
N GLU A 40 -11.45 0.47 -0.73
CA GLU A 40 -12.04 -0.53 -1.62
C GLU A 40 -11.02 -1.05 -2.64
N GLY A 41 -10.19 -0.16 -3.20
CA GLY A 41 -9.11 -0.53 -4.10
C GLY A 41 -8.09 -1.48 -3.47
N ILE A 42 -7.75 -1.27 -2.20
CA ILE A 42 -6.85 -2.15 -1.42
C ILE A 42 -7.56 -3.45 -1.05
N ALA A 43 -8.81 -3.38 -0.58
CA ALA A 43 -9.60 -4.54 -0.14
C ALA A 43 -9.93 -5.51 -1.28
N ALA A 44 -9.95 -5.02 -2.53
CA ALA A 44 -10.12 -5.86 -3.72
C ALA A 44 -8.86 -6.65 -4.12
N LYS A 45 -7.74 -6.51 -3.40
CA LYS A 45 -6.48 -7.22 -3.67
C LYS A 45 -6.32 -8.41 -2.73
N SER A 46 -5.42 -9.32 -3.10
CA SER A 46 -4.97 -10.40 -2.22
C SER A 46 -4.50 -9.82 -0.87
N PRO A 47 -5.12 -10.19 0.26
CA PRO A 47 -4.68 -9.73 1.58
C PRO A 47 -3.24 -10.15 1.89
N LEU A 48 -2.83 -11.32 1.38
CA LEU A 48 -1.45 -11.80 1.45
C LEU A 48 -0.48 -10.87 0.71
N ALA A 49 -0.82 -10.50 -0.52
CA ALA A 49 0.01 -9.60 -1.33
C ALA A 49 0.10 -8.19 -0.72
N VAL A 50 -1.00 -7.64 -0.22
CA VAL A 50 -1.03 -6.31 0.43
C VAL A 50 -0.15 -6.30 1.68
N THR A 51 -0.32 -7.30 2.55
CA THR A 51 0.45 -7.39 3.81
C THR A 51 1.93 -7.63 3.53
N GLY A 52 2.24 -8.54 2.60
CA GLY A 52 3.60 -8.84 2.18
C GLY A 52 4.30 -7.62 1.58
N THR A 53 3.64 -6.89 0.69
CA THR A 53 4.18 -5.66 0.10
C THR A 53 4.50 -4.63 1.17
N LYS A 54 3.60 -4.43 2.15
CA LYS A 54 3.84 -3.50 3.26
C LYS A 54 5.04 -3.93 4.11
N ALA A 55 5.15 -5.22 4.44
CA ALA A 55 6.26 -5.75 5.23
C ALA A 55 7.61 -5.55 4.53
N VAL A 56 7.67 -5.86 3.23
CA VAL A 56 8.84 -5.61 2.37
C VAL A 56 9.22 -4.14 2.36
N LEU A 57 8.28 -3.23 2.06
CA LEU A 57 8.57 -1.80 1.98
C LEU A 57 9.12 -1.24 3.30
N LEU A 58 8.55 -1.67 4.43
CA LEU A 58 9.02 -1.22 5.75
C LEU A 58 10.41 -1.75 6.08
N ARG A 59 10.69 -3.01 5.76
CA ARG A 59 11.99 -3.63 6.06
C ARG A 59 13.10 -3.08 5.15
N SER A 60 12.83 -2.92 3.86
CA SER A 60 13.83 -2.45 2.89
C SER A 60 14.27 -1.00 3.14
N ARG A 61 13.50 -0.19 3.89
CA ARG A 61 13.85 1.20 4.21
C ARG A 61 15.17 1.31 4.98
N ASP A 62 15.44 0.34 5.84
CA ASP A 62 16.56 0.37 6.78
C ASP A 62 17.69 -0.60 6.34
N GLN A 63 17.63 -1.10 5.11
CA GLN A 63 18.56 -2.10 4.54
C GLN A 63 19.30 -1.58 3.31
N THR A 64 20.43 -2.21 2.99
CA THR A 64 21.07 -2.05 1.67
C THR A 64 20.17 -2.62 0.57
N ILE A 65 20.40 -2.21 -0.68
CA ILE A 65 19.61 -2.69 -1.83
C ILE A 65 19.73 -4.22 -1.94
N GLU A 66 20.94 -4.76 -1.78
CA GLU A 66 21.23 -6.18 -1.87
C GLU A 66 20.45 -6.98 -0.80
N GLN A 67 20.46 -6.50 0.45
CA GLN A 67 19.70 -7.12 1.54
C GLN A 67 18.18 -7.02 1.32
N GLY A 68 17.71 -5.90 0.77
CA GLY A 68 16.29 -5.72 0.43
C GLY A 68 15.85 -6.68 -0.67
N LEU A 69 16.67 -6.87 -1.71
CA LEU A 69 16.42 -7.81 -2.80
C LEU A 69 16.41 -9.26 -2.30
N ASP A 70 17.36 -9.63 -1.44
CA ASP A 70 17.39 -10.96 -0.82
C ASP A 70 16.15 -11.23 0.06
N TYR A 71 15.72 -10.23 0.82
CA TYR A 71 14.49 -10.31 1.61
C TYR A 71 13.25 -10.48 0.72
N ILE A 72 13.14 -9.73 -0.37
CA ILE A 72 12.05 -9.86 -1.35
C ILE A 72 12.04 -11.25 -1.97
N ALA A 73 13.20 -11.77 -2.38
CA ALA A 73 13.31 -13.09 -2.97
C ALA A 73 12.86 -14.19 -1.99
N THR A 74 13.33 -14.10 -0.74
CA THR A 74 12.93 -15.03 0.33
C THR A 74 11.43 -14.97 0.59
N TRP A 75 10.88 -13.76 0.73
CA TRP A 75 9.44 -13.57 0.97
C TRP A 75 8.58 -14.12 -0.18
N ASN A 76 8.95 -13.80 -1.42
CA ASN A 76 8.25 -14.31 -2.58
C ASN A 76 8.36 -15.83 -2.67
N SER A 77 9.50 -16.45 -2.37
CA SER A 77 9.63 -17.91 -2.41
C SER A 77 8.62 -18.62 -1.49
N ALA A 78 8.29 -18.03 -0.35
CA ALA A 78 7.30 -18.56 0.58
C ALA A 78 5.84 -18.23 0.19
N MET A 79 5.59 -17.06 -0.41
CA MET A 79 4.23 -16.54 -0.62
C MET A 79 3.70 -16.69 -2.05
N LEU A 80 4.57 -16.95 -3.03
CA LEU A 80 4.21 -17.03 -4.45
C LEU A 80 3.29 -18.23 -4.70
N ILE A 81 3.53 -19.37 -4.05
CA ILE A 81 2.67 -20.56 -4.17
C ILE A 81 1.51 -20.43 -3.17
N SER A 82 0.53 -19.60 -3.51
CA SER A 82 -0.67 -19.37 -2.70
C SER A 82 -1.96 -19.61 -3.47
N ASN A 83 -3.04 -19.87 -2.73
CA ASN A 83 -4.39 -19.94 -3.29
C ASN A 83 -4.77 -18.62 -3.98
N ASP A 84 -4.31 -17.49 -3.44
CA ASP A 84 -4.52 -16.16 -4.00
C ASP A 84 -3.86 -16.02 -5.38
N LEU A 85 -2.64 -16.55 -5.59
CA LEU A 85 -2.03 -16.53 -6.92
C LEU A 85 -2.84 -17.38 -7.91
N THR A 86 -3.24 -18.57 -7.49
CA THR A 86 -4.04 -19.48 -8.33
C THR A 86 -5.36 -18.81 -8.76
N GLU A 87 -6.05 -18.16 -7.81
CA GLU A 87 -7.28 -17.41 -8.07
C GLU A 87 -7.05 -16.20 -8.96
N ALA A 88 -5.99 -15.41 -8.73
CA ALA A 88 -5.66 -14.25 -9.55
C ALA A 88 -5.41 -14.65 -11.01
N VAL A 89 -4.64 -15.71 -11.24
CA VAL A 89 -4.37 -16.25 -12.59
C VAL A 89 -5.65 -16.79 -13.23
N SER A 90 -6.43 -17.58 -12.48
CA SER A 90 -7.68 -18.18 -12.97
C SER A 90 -8.71 -17.12 -13.35
N ALA A 91 -8.90 -16.10 -12.49
CA ALA A 91 -9.81 -15.00 -12.73
C ALA A 91 -9.42 -14.20 -13.98
N GLN A 92 -8.12 -13.95 -14.17
CA GLN A 92 -7.60 -13.26 -15.34
C GLN A 92 -7.86 -14.05 -16.64
N ILE A 93 -7.60 -15.36 -16.64
CA ILE A 93 -7.89 -16.25 -17.78
C ILE A 93 -9.39 -16.24 -18.10
N GLN A 94 -10.23 -16.28 -17.07
CA GLN A 94 -11.69 -16.29 -17.18
C GLN A 94 -12.29 -14.90 -17.42
N LYS A 95 -11.48 -13.83 -17.51
CA LYS A 95 -11.91 -12.43 -17.66
C LYS A 95 -12.94 -11.98 -16.61
N ARG A 96 -12.80 -12.48 -15.39
CA ARG A 96 -13.63 -12.09 -14.25
C ARG A 96 -12.79 -11.39 -13.18
N LYS A 97 -13.45 -10.74 -12.23
CA LYS A 97 -12.76 -10.20 -11.05
C LYS A 97 -12.32 -11.36 -10.15
N ALA A 98 -11.11 -11.26 -9.63
CA ALA A 98 -10.60 -12.19 -8.62
C ALA A 98 -11.32 -11.96 -7.28
N VAL A 99 -11.57 -13.03 -6.55
CA VAL A 99 -12.19 -12.99 -5.22
C VAL A 99 -11.25 -13.68 -4.25
N PHE A 100 -10.63 -12.90 -3.36
CA PHE A 100 -9.70 -13.41 -2.37
C PHE A 100 -10.42 -13.68 -1.05
N ALA A 101 -10.01 -14.74 -0.36
CA ALA A 101 -10.50 -15.00 1.00
C ALA A 101 -10.03 -13.88 1.93
N LYS A 102 -10.87 -13.50 2.91
CA LYS A 102 -10.45 -12.59 3.97
C LYS A 102 -9.49 -13.33 4.90
N LEU A 103 -8.36 -12.71 5.25
CA LEU A 103 -7.47 -13.16 6.33
C LEU A 103 -8.17 -13.05 7.68
#